data_AF-A0A2V9YKX8-F1
#
_entry.id   AF-A0A2V9YKX8-F1
#
_cell.length_a   1.000
_cell.length_b   1.000
_cell.length_c   1.000
_cell.angle_alpha   90.00
_cell.angle_beta   90.00
_cell.angle_gamma   90.00
#
_symmetry.space_group_name_H-M   'P 1'
#
loop_
_entity.id
_entity.type
_entity.pdbx_description
1 polymer ?
#
loop_
_entity_poly.entity_id
_entity_poly.type
_entity_poly.pdbx_seq_one_letter_code
_entity_poly.pdbx_strand_id
1 'polypeptide(L)'
;ARFMEVYAGYLTYTDYEVGRLINHLKELNQLDNTLVFVMIGDNGASKEGTLSGDVDRSFCAKKLTDEELISYNLGKIGEIGTSTAKEGNYPLGWAQAANTPFKYWKEDANSEGGTRNPLIVFWPKGIKDKGGIRTQYSHVIDILPTTLDLVGIKAPEQIRGIQQQTIEGTSLAYSINDAQAPSRHTLQYYYIYGSRSIYQDGWKAELAYPNSFVTGNAQSKKAFDENTWELYNLNEDYTERIDLAKKYPEKLAELKTLFEDQAKAHHLYPYITWDDVINRRIHRTKDSKPFCEEVKDITKSTEGQ
;
A
#
# COMPACT_ATOMS: atom_id res chain seq x y z
N ALA A 1 4.25 24.24 -9.30
CA ALA A 1 4.03 23.89 -10.72
C ALA A 1 5.15 22.98 -11.22
N ARG A 2 6.41 23.43 -11.24
CA ARG A 2 7.57 22.67 -11.77
C ARG A 2 7.68 21.21 -11.32
N PHE A 3 7.53 20.91 -10.03
CA PHE A 3 7.51 19.53 -9.54
C PHE A 3 6.44 18.66 -10.23
N MET A 4 5.22 19.19 -10.38
CA MET A 4 4.11 18.46 -11.00
C MET A 4 4.26 18.37 -12.53
N GLU A 5 4.88 19.36 -13.17
CA GLU A 5 5.24 19.27 -14.61
C GLU A 5 6.18 18.09 -14.86
N VAL A 6 7.19 17.92 -14.01
CA VAL A 6 8.13 16.79 -14.10
C VAL A 6 7.42 15.47 -13.82
N TYR A 7 6.57 15.41 -12.79
CA TYR A 7 5.78 14.22 -12.49
C TYR A 7 4.85 13.84 -13.66
N ALA A 8 4.16 14.81 -14.28
CA ALA A 8 3.34 14.58 -15.45
C ALA A 8 4.17 14.12 -16.67
N GLY A 9 5.36 14.70 -16.84
CA GLY A 9 6.33 14.26 -17.87
C GLY A 9 6.79 12.83 -17.66
N TYR A 10 7.10 12.45 -16.41
CA TYR A 10 7.44 11.07 -16.03
C TYR A 10 6.30 10.11 -16.39
N LEU A 11 5.06 10.39 -15.96
CA LEU A 11 3.91 9.54 -16.26
C LEU A 11 3.64 9.43 -17.77
N THR A 12 3.75 10.54 -18.50
CA THR A 12 3.59 10.56 -19.96
C THR A 12 4.64 9.68 -20.64
N TYR A 13 5.88 9.75 -20.19
CA TYR A 13 6.96 8.92 -20.73
C TYR A 13 6.79 7.44 -20.36
N THR A 14 6.34 7.14 -19.13
CA THR A 14 5.98 5.78 -18.73
C THR A 14 4.87 5.20 -19.60
N ASP A 15 3.79 5.95 -19.84
CA ASP A 15 2.70 5.52 -20.73
C ASP A 15 3.19 5.26 -22.16
N TYR A 16 4.06 6.13 -22.69
CA TYR A 16 4.69 5.93 -23.99
C TYR A 16 5.49 4.61 -24.06
N GLU A 17 6.29 4.31 -23.03
CA GLU A 17 7.08 3.08 -22.98
C GLU A 17 6.20 1.82 -22.81
N VAL A 18 5.12 1.89 -22.04
CA VAL A 18 4.10 0.84 -22.00
C VAL A 18 3.46 0.67 -23.39
N GLY A 19 3.15 1.77 -24.07
CA GLY A 19 2.62 1.78 -25.43
C GLY A 19 3.54 1.07 -26.44
N ARG A 20 4.87 1.22 -26.31
CA ARG A 20 5.84 0.49 -27.14
C ARG A 20 5.73 -1.02 -26.95
N LEU A 21 5.63 -1.50 -25.70
CA LEU A 21 5.43 -2.92 -25.41
C LEU A 21 4.11 -3.44 -26.00
N ILE A 22 3.01 -2.72 -25.78
CA ILE A 22 1.69 -3.09 -26.28
C ILE A 22 1.67 -3.12 -27.81
N ASN A 23 2.29 -2.14 -28.48
CA ASN A 23 2.37 -2.11 -29.94
C ASN A 23 3.21 -3.26 -30.48
N HIS A 24 4.32 -3.60 -29.82
CA HIS A 24 5.11 -4.77 -30.21
C HIS A 24 4.30 -6.08 -30.10
N LEU A 25 3.51 -6.25 -29.03
CA LEU A 25 2.60 -7.39 -28.91
C LEU A 25 1.54 -7.44 -30.02
N LYS A 26 1.08 -6.28 -30.54
CA LYS A 26 0.19 -6.22 -31.71
C LYS A 26 0.89 -6.68 -32.98
N GLU A 27 2.10 -6.20 -33.23
CA GLU A 27 2.92 -6.58 -34.39
C GLU A 27 3.16 -8.10 -34.43
N LEU A 28 3.37 -8.71 -33.27
CA LEU A 28 3.54 -10.16 -33.12
C LEU A 28 2.21 -10.95 -33.16
N ASN A 29 1.07 -10.27 -33.31
CA ASN A 29 -0.28 -10.85 -33.20
C ASN A 29 -0.49 -11.62 -31.88
N GLN A 30 0.16 -11.18 -30.79
CA GLN A 30 0.06 -11.79 -29.46
C GLN A 30 -0.83 -11.00 -28.50
N LEU A 31 -1.10 -9.72 -28.77
CA LEU A 31 -1.83 -8.85 -27.84
C LEU A 31 -3.19 -9.43 -27.44
N ASP A 32 -3.97 -9.95 -28.39
CA ASP A 32 -5.33 -10.43 -28.11
C ASP A 32 -5.34 -11.57 -27.08
N ASN A 33 -4.29 -12.41 -27.07
CA ASN A 33 -4.13 -13.54 -26.16
C ASN A 33 -3.19 -13.22 -24.98
N THR A 34 -2.86 -11.95 -24.75
CA THR A 34 -2.03 -11.52 -23.62
C THR A 34 -2.92 -10.91 -22.54
N LEU A 35 -2.80 -11.41 -21.31
CA LEU A 35 -3.39 -10.82 -20.12
C LEU A 35 -2.44 -9.75 -19.57
N VAL A 36 -2.94 -8.52 -19.46
CA VAL A 36 -2.19 -7.37 -18.97
C VAL A 36 -2.87 -6.81 -17.73
N PHE A 37 -2.13 -6.70 -16.64
CA PHE A 37 -2.52 -5.97 -15.43
C PHE A 37 -1.72 -4.67 -15.38
N VAL A 38 -2.39 -3.53 -15.27
CA VAL A 38 -1.75 -2.22 -15.05
C VAL A 38 -2.24 -1.69 -13.72
N MET A 39 -1.36 -1.67 -12.73
CA MET A 39 -1.59 -1.03 -11.43
C MET A 39 -1.01 0.38 -11.50
N ILE A 40 -1.85 1.39 -11.29
CA ILE A 40 -1.40 2.77 -11.28
C ILE A 40 -0.90 3.10 -9.87
N GLY A 41 0.40 2.87 -9.65
CA GLY A 41 1.04 2.96 -8.34
C GLY A 41 1.04 1.63 -7.59
N ASP A 42 2.05 1.45 -6.74
CA ASP A 42 2.15 0.33 -5.79
C ASP A 42 1.62 0.72 -4.39
N ASN A 43 1.35 2.00 -4.17
CA ASN A 43 0.76 2.62 -2.98
C ASN A 43 0.21 4.01 -3.38
N GLY A 44 -0.43 4.69 -2.43
CA GLY A 44 -0.95 6.05 -2.63
C GLY A 44 0.12 7.10 -2.99
N ALA A 45 -0.31 8.32 -3.29
CA ALA A 45 0.59 9.43 -3.60
C ALA A 45 1.59 9.71 -2.45
N SER A 46 2.81 10.13 -2.79
CA SER A 46 3.88 10.34 -1.80
C SER A 46 3.68 11.63 -1.02
N LYS A 47 3.63 11.55 0.32
CA LYS A 47 3.63 12.73 1.20
C LYS A 47 5.03 13.22 1.60
N GLU A 48 6.09 12.61 1.07
CA GLU A 48 7.48 12.82 1.51
C GLU A 48 8.04 14.21 1.20
N GLY A 49 7.44 14.92 0.23
CA GLY A 49 7.86 16.29 -0.11
C GLY A 49 7.40 17.35 0.90
N THR A 50 6.74 17.00 2.00
CA THR A 50 6.21 17.95 2.99
C THR A 50 5.30 19.01 2.35
N LEU A 51 5.05 20.15 3.00
CA LEU A 51 4.19 21.20 2.45
C LEU A 51 4.78 21.90 1.21
N SER A 52 6.10 21.89 1.04
CA SER A 52 6.80 22.76 0.08
C SER A 52 7.52 22.02 -1.06
N GLY A 53 7.49 20.69 -1.05
CA GLY A 53 8.32 19.85 -1.92
C GLY A 53 9.77 19.78 -1.44
N ASP A 54 10.57 18.94 -2.08
CA ASP A 54 12.01 18.89 -1.90
C ASP A 54 12.68 18.62 -3.26
N VAL A 55 13.71 19.38 -3.62
CA VAL A 55 14.36 19.24 -4.94
C VAL A 55 15.27 18.02 -5.01
N ASP A 56 16.02 17.73 -3.96
CA ASP A 56 17.14 16.78 -4.03
C ASP A 56 17.62 16.24 -2.67
N ARG A 57 16.97 16.61 -1.57
CA ARG A 57 17.47 16.29 -0.24
C ARG A 57 17.05 14.88 0.12
N SER A 58 17.97 14.20 0.80
CA SER A 58 17.71 12.86 1.30
C SER A 58 16.52 12.84 2.24
N PHE A 59 15.72 11.78 2.17
CA PHE A 59 14.68 11.49 3.17
C PHE A 59 15.21 11.70 4.60
N CYS A 60 16.41 11.19 4.91
CA CYS A 60 17.06 11.27 6.23
C CYS A 60 17.82 12.59 6.52
N ALA A 61 17.69 13.61 5.67
CA ALA A 61 18.38 14.88 5.87
C ALA A 61 17.87 15.62 7.11
N LYS A 62 18.73 16.49 7.68
CA LYS A 62 18.35 17.37 8.80
C LYS A 62 17.10 18.17 8.42
N LYS A 63 16.03 18.13 9.20
CA LYS A 63 14.82 18.92 8.92
C LYS A 63 15.13 20.41 8.83
N LEU A 64 14.55 21.06 7.83
CA LEU A 64 14.54 22.51 7.65
C LEU A 64 13.19 23.04 8.13
N THR A 65 13.16 24.30 8.54
CA THR A 65 11.91 25.06 8.64
C THR A 65 11.28 25.24 7.25
N ASP A 66 9.98 25.52 7.19
CA ASP A 66 9.30 25.74 5.91
C ASP A 66 9.93 26.89 5.11
N GLU A 67 10.35 27.97 5.76
CA GLU A 67 11.00 29.12 5.12
C GLU A 67 12.38 28.78 4.53
N GLU A 68 13.19 28.03 5.27
CA GLU A 68 14.48 27.53 4.79
C GLU A 68 14.30 26.57 3.60
N LEU A 69 13.31 25.67 3.66
CA LEU A 69 13.04 24.71 2.60
C LEU A 69 12.52 25.41 1.33
N ILE A 70 11.64 26.40 1.47
CA ILE A 70 11.18 27.22 0.34
C ILE A 70 12.36 27.94 -0.30
N SER A 71 13.20 28.61 0.50
CA SER A 71 14.38 29.32 0.00
C SER A 71 15.36 28.39 -0.71
N TYR A 72 15.60 27.21 -0.14
CA TYR A 72 16.41 26.15 -0.73
C TYR A 72 15.86 25.68 -2.09
N ASN A 73 14.56 25.35 -2.14
CA ASN A 73 13.90 24.88 -3.35
C ASN A 73 13.89 25.96 -4.45
N LEU A 74 13.66 27.23 -4.09
CA LEU A 74 13.69 28.34 -5.04
C LEU A 74 15.09 28.57 -5.62
N GLY A 75 16.13 28.47 -4.79
CA GLY A 75 17.52 28.55 -5.23
C GLY A 75 17.92 27.45 -6.23
N LYS A 76 17.19 26.33 -6.23
CA LYS A 76 17.41 25.16 -7.09
C LYS A 76 16.26 24.88 -8.06
N ILE A 77 15.35 25.83 -8.28
CA ILE A 77 14.14 25.57 -9.08
C ILE A 77 14.46 25.10 -10.52
N GLY A 78 15.57 25.58 -11.08
CA GLY A 78 16.06 25.18 -12.40
C GLY A 78 16.60 23.76 -12.47
N GLU A 79 16.90 23.14 -11.33
CA GLU A 79 17.41 21.77 -11.24
C GLU A 79 16.29 20.72 -11.27
N ILE A 80 15.05 21.11 -10.93
CA ILE A 80 13.89 20.21 -10.91
C ILE A 80 13.68 19.60 -12.30
N GLY A 81 13.72 18.27 -12.38
CA GLY A 81 13.59 17.49 -13.62
C GLY A 81 14.91 17.21 -14.34
N THR A 82 16.04 17.64 -13.78
CA THR A 82 17.38 17.28 -14.27
C THR A 82 17.98 16.13 -13.45
N SER A 83 19.11 15.59 -13.89
CA SER A 83 19.83 14.53 -13.19
C SER A 83 20.44 14.94 -11.84
N THR A 84 20.40 16.23 -11.47
CA THR A 84 20.85 16.70 -10.16
C THR A 84 19.78 16.55 -9.07
N ALA A 85 18.49 16.57 -9.44
CA ALA A 85 17.34 16.45 -8.54
C ALA A 85 17.01 14.99 -8.18
N LYS A 86 17.96 14.28 -7.55
CA LYS A 86 17.94 12.81 -7.39
C LYS A 86 16.84 12.24 -6.47
N GLU A 87 16.30 13.05 -5.56
CA GLU A 87 15.26 12.66 -4.59
C GLU A 87 14.05 13.62 -4.62
N GLY A 88 13.81 14.22 -5.78
CA GLY A 88 12.78 15.22 -5.94
C GLY A 88 11.39 14.72 -5.54
N ASN A 89 10.76 15.39 -4.59
CA ASN A 89 9.40 15.10 -4.14
C ASN A 89 8.51 16.34 -4.28
N TYR A 90 7.30 16.16 -4.83
CA TYR A 90 6.37 17.27 -4.97
C TYR A 90 5.78 17.72 -3.61
N PRO A 91 5.25 18.95 -3.53
CA PRO A 91 4.48 19.40 -2.36
C PRO A 91 3.27 18.50 -2.03
N LEU A 92 2.93 18.39 -0.74
CA LEU A 92 1.81 17.60 -0.22
C LEU A 92 0.46 17.94 -0.86
N GLY A 93 0.26 19.20 -1.28
CA GLY A 93 -0.94 19.58 -2.02
C GLY A 93 -1.12 18.82 -3.33
N TRP A 94 -0.02 18.52 -4.05
CA TRP A 94 -0.05 17.68 -5.25
C TRP A 94 -0.28 16.21 -4.92
N ALA A 95 0.28 15.73 -3.80
CA ALA A 95 -0.01 14.38 -3.31
C ALA A 95 -1.51 14.21 -3.05
N GLN A 96 -2.15 15.17 -2.36
CA GLN A 96 -3.59 15.14 -2.12
C GLN A 96 -4.41 15.28 -3.42
N ALA A 97 -3.98 16.12 -4.36
CA ALA A 97 -4.65 16.24 -5.65
C ALA A 97 -4.64 14.90 -6.42
N ALA A 98 -3.52 14.17 -6.37
CA ALA A 98 -3.41 12.83 -6.96
C ALA A 98 -4.21 11.76 -6.20
N ASN A 99 -4.42 11.93 -4.88
CA ASN A 99 -5.15 10.99 -4.02
C ASN A 99 -6.64 11.31 -3.85
N THR A 100 -7.13 12.45 -4.33
CA THR A 100 -8.53 12.85 -4.13
C THR A 100 -9.47 11.81 -4.77
N PRO A 101 -10.52 11.33 -4.05
CA PRO A 101 -11.11 11.90 -2.83
C PRO A 101 -10.66 11.27 -1.51
N PHE A 102 -9.61 10.44 -1.51
CA PHE A 102 -9.20 9.67 -0.35
C PHE A 102 -8.41 10.51 0.66
N LYS A 103 -8.59 10.19 1.94
CA LYS A 103 -7.76 10.76 3.01
C LYS A 103 -6.42 10.02 3.08
N TYR A 104 -5.39 10.72 3.56
CA TYR A 104 -4.05 10.19 3.79
C TYR A 104 -3.34 9.67 2.49
N TRP A 105 -2.17 9.07 2.64
CA TRP A 105 -1.18 8.92 1.56
C TRP A 105 -0.34 7.64 1.70
N LYS A 106 0.66 7.48 0.83
CA LYS A 106 1.75 6.49 0.98
C LYS A 106 2.18 6.35 2.44
N GLU A 107 2.41 5.10 2.88
CA GLU A 107 2.70 4.67 4.26
C GLU A 107 1.53 4.71 5.26
N ASP A 108 0.38 5.30 4.92
CA ASP A 108 -0.80 5.26 5.78
C ASP A 108 -1.63 4.01 5.48
N ALA A 109 -1.09 2.84 5.85
CA ALA A 109 -1.73 1.53 5.60
C ALA A 109 -3.13 1.41 6.24
N ASN A 110 -3.47 2.31 7.15
CA ASN A 110 -4.79 2.41 7.75
C ASN A 110 -5.87 2.82 6.72
N SER A 111 -5.50 3.59 5.68
CA SER A 111 -6.43 4.38 4.87
C SER A 111 -6.49 4.00 3.39
N GLU A 112 -7.61 4.29 2.73
CA GLU A 112 -7.77 4.09 1.28
C GLU A 112 -6.83 5.00 0.48
N GLY A 113 -6.45 6.18 0.98
CA GLY A 113 -5.47 7.03 0.28
C GLY A 113 -4.05 6.46 0.30
N GLY A 114 -3.75 5.55 1.22
CA GLY A 114 -2.49 4.80 1.24
C GLY A 114 -2.52 3.50 0.45
N THR A 115 -3.67 2.84 0.36
CA THR A 115 -3.78 1.45 -0.12
C THR A 115 -4.57 1.27 -1.43
N ARG A 116 -5.47 2.19 -1.78
CA ARG A 116 -6.35 2.04 -2.94
C ARG A 116 -5.70 2.61 -4.20
N ASN A 117 -5.40 1.71 -5.14
CA ASN A 117 -4.86 2.05 -6.44
C ASN A 117 -5.76 1.57 -7.57
N PRO A 118 -5.85 2.31 -8.70
CA PRO A 118 -6.51 1.81 -9.90
C PRO A 118 -5.82 0.57 -10.45
N LEU A 119 -6.60 -0.46 -10.76
CA LEU A 119 -6.17 -1.63 -11.51
C LEU A 119 -6.93 -1.68 -12.84
N ILE A 120 -6.19 -1.76 -13.95
CA ILE A 120 -6.72 -2.04 -15.27
C ILE A 120 -6.38 -3.49 -15.62
N VAL A 121 -7.39 -4.28 -15.97
CA VAL A 121 -7.22 -5.63 -16.48
C VAL A 121 -7.62 -5.65 -17.95
N PHE A 122 -6.69 -6.05 -18.82
CA PHE A 122 -6.88 -6.07 -20.26
C PHE A 122 -6.52 -7.44 -20.82
N TRP A 123 -7.48 -8.09 -21.48
CA TRP A 123 -7.27 -9.36 -22.17
C TRP A 123 -8.35 -9.55 -23.25
N PRO A 124 -8.13 -9.10 -24.50
CA PRO A 124 -9.18 -9.01 -25.52
C PRO A 124 -9.87 -10.34 -25.86
N LYS A 125 -9.12 -11.45 -25.82
CA LYS A 125 -9.69 -12.76 -26.13
C LYS A 125 -10.62 -13.27 -25.03
N GLY A 126 -10.27 -13.03 -23.76
CA GLY A 126 -11.02 -13.58 -22.61
C GLY A 126 -12.02 -12.62 -21.96
N ILE A 127 -11.80 -11.31 -22.03
CA ILE A 127 -12.71 -10.29 -21.48
C ILE A 127 -13.60 -9.76 -22.60
N LYS A 128 -14.90 -9.97 -22.49
CA LYS A 128 -15.88 -9.52 -23.51
C LYS A 128 -16.35 -8.09 -23.29
N ASP A 129 -16.38 -7.67 -22.03
CA ASP A 129 -16.75 -6.32 -21.63
C ASP A 129 -15.62 -5.33 -21.95
N LYS A 130 -15.91 -4.29 -22.74
CA LYS A 130 -14.92 -3.32 -23.23
C LYS A 130 -15.09 -2.00 -22.49
N GLY A 131 -14.37 -1.85 -21.37
CA GLY A 131 -14.39 -0.63 -20.55
C GLY A 131 -15.33 -0.70 -19.34
N GLY A 132 -15.77 -1.89 -18.94
CA GLY A 132 -16.55 -2.07 -17.73
C GLY A 132 -15.76 -1.77 -16.46
N ILE A 133 -16.48 -1.31 -15.44
CA ILE A 133 -15.94 -1.03 -14.10
C ILE A 133 -16.27 -2.22 -13.19
N ARG A 134 -15.35 -2.57 -12.30
CA ARG A 134 -15.53 -3.56 -11.24
C ARG A 134 -15.32 -2.88 -9.90
N THR A 135 -16.23 -3.13 -8.97
CA THR A 135 -16.26 -2.49 -7.64
C THR A 135 -16.18 -3.50 -6.50
N GLN A 136 -15.99 -4.78 -6.82
CA GLN A 136 -15.71 -5.80 -5.82
C GLN A 136 -14.44 -5.44 -5.05
N TYR A 137 -14.43 -5.73 -3.76
CA TYR A 137 -13.24 -5.59 -2.95
C TYR A 137 -12.15 -6.54 -3.47
N SER A 138 -10.93 -6.02 -3.58
CA SER A 138 -9.77 -6.74 -4.09
C SER A 138 -8.51 -6.21 -3.46
N HIS A 139 -7.47 -7.04 -3.42
CA HIS A 139 -6.15 -6.68 -2.94
C HIS A 139 -5.06 -7.20 -3.89
N VAL A 140 -3.84 -6.66 -3.80
CA VAL A 140 -2.74 -7.04 -4.72
C VAL A 140 -2.41 -8.54 -4.66
N ILE A 141 -2.65 -9.19 -3.51
CA ILE A 141 -2.44 -10.64 -3.35
C ILE A 141 -3.39 -11.48 -4.22
N ASP A 142 -4.45 -10.89 -4.74
CA ASP A 142 -5.43 -11.55 -5.61
C ASP A 142 -4.92 -11.74 -7.04
N ILE A 143 -3.88 -11.01 -7.45
CA ILE A 143 -3.38 -11.02 -8.83
C ILE A 143 -2.79 -12.39 -9.19
N LEU A 144 -2.04 -13.01 -8.27
CA LEU A 144 -1.47 -14.34 -8.49
C LEU A 144 -2.54 -15.43 -8.68
N PRO A 145 -3.50 -15.65 -7.75
CA PRO A 145 -4.55 -16.65 -7.94
C PRO A 145 -5.44 -16.33 -9.14
N THR A 146 -5.70 -15.05 -9.44
CA THR A 146 -6.41 -14.64 -10.66
C THR A 146 -5.66 -15.10 -11.91
N THR A 147 -4.35 -14.86 -11.96
CA THR A 147 -3.52 -15.26 -13.09
C THR A 147 -3.56 -16.77 -13.28
N LEU A 148 -3.37 -17.55 -12.21
CA LEU A 148 -3.40 -19.02 -12.24
C LEU A 148 -4.75 -19.56 -12.71
N ASP A 149 -5.86 -19.00 -12.21
CA ASP A 149 -7.23 -19.37 -12.60
C ASP A 149 -7.48 -19.12 -14.08
N LEU A 150 -7.13 -17.92 -14.59
CA LEU A 150 -7.35 -17.56 -15.99
C LEU A 150 -6.51 -18.36 -16.98
N VAL A 151 -5.31 -18.80 -16.59
CA VAL A 151 -4.46 -19.67 -17.42
C VAL A 151 -4.73 -21.17 -17.21
N GLY A 152 -5.60 -21.54 -16.26
CA GLY A 152 -5.96 -22.93 -15.98
C GLY A 152 -4.86 -23.75 -15.33
N ILE A 153 -3.95 -23.11 -14.58
CA ILE A 153 -2.83 -23.76 -13.90
C ILE A 153 -3.11 -23.84 -12.40
N LYS A 154 -2.94 -25.02 -11.81
CA LYS A 154 -2.96 -25.16 -10.35
C LYS A 154 -1.66 -24.65 -9.75
N ALA A 155 -1.74 -23.94 -8.63
CA ALA A 155 -0.57 -23.57 -7.85
C ALA A 155 0.21 -24.84 -7.46
N PRO A 156 1.52 -24.92 -7.73
CA PRO A 156 2.30 -26.08 -7.33
C PRO A 156 2.44 -26.13 -5.81
N GLU A 157 2.24 -27.31 -5.22
CA GLU A 157 2.48 -27.52 -3.78
C GLU A 157 3.98 -27.40 -3.44
N GLN A 158 4.86 -27.75 -4.38
CA GLN A 158 6.31 -27.65 -4.23
C GLN A 158 6.99 -27.08 -5.46
N ILE A 159 8.04 -26.28 -5.24
CA ILE A 159 8.94 -25.80 -6.30
C ILE A 159 10.35 -26.20 -5.92
N ARG A 160 11.00 -27.04 -6.76
CA ARG A 160 12.36 -27.54 -6.52
C ARG A 160 12.54 -28.20 -5.13
N GLY A 161 11.52 -28.92 -4.68
CA GLY A 161 11.50 -29.60 -3.37
C GLY A 161 11.20 -28.70 -2.18
N ILE A 162 10.93 -27.40 -2.38
CA ILE A 162 10.53 -26.47 -1.32
C ILE A 162 9.01 -26.42 -1.27
N GLN A 163 8.43 -26.71 -0.11
CA GLN A 163 7.00 -26.56 0.14
C GLN A 163 6.60 -25.09 0.00
N GLN A 164 5.59 -24.82 -0.82
CA GLN A 164 5.07 -23.48 -0.99
C GLN A 164 4.04 -23.15 0.09
N GLN A 165 3.98 -21.89 0.50
CA GLN A 165 2.93 -21.38 1.37
C GLN A 165 1.59 -21.36 0.63
N THR A 166 0.50 -21.43 1.38
CA THR A 166 -0.84 -21.26 0.82
C THR A 166 -0.96 -19.86 0.21
N ILE A 167 -1.56 -19.79 -0.98
CA ILE A 167 -1.91 -18.50 -1.58
C ILE A 167 -3.10 -17.94 -0.80
N GLU A 168 -2.90 -16.81 -0.13
CA GLU A 168 -3.91 -16.18 0.73
C GLU A 168 -4.92 -15.33 -0.06
N GLY A 169 -4.56 -14.92 -1.29
CA GLY A 169 -5.44 -14.13 -2.14
C GLY A 169 -6.59 -14.92 -2.74
N THR A 170 -7.60 -14.18 -3.21
CA THR A 170 -8.80 -14.71 -3.86
C THR A 170 -8.82 -14.33 -5.33
N SER A 171 -8.97 -15.30 -6.24
CA SER A 171 -9.09 -15.01 -7.68
C SER A 171 -10.23 -14.02 -7.96
N LEU A 172 -9.95 -13.04 -8.83
CA LEU A 172 -10.90 -12.04 -9.34
C LEU A 172 -11.59 -12.51 -10.63
N ALA A 173 -11.26 -13.69 -11.17
CA ALA A 173 -11.79 -14.16 -12.45
C ALA A 173 -13.33 -14.20 -12.48
N TYR A 174 -13.96 -14.45 -11.32
CA TYR A 174 -15.41 -14.49 -11.18
C TYR A 174 -16.11 -13.16 -11.55
N SER A 175 -15.45 -12.02 -11.33
CA SER A 175 -16.05 -10.71 -11.59
C SER A 175 -15.86 -10.23 -13.03
N ILE A 176 -14.94 -10.85 -13.79
CA ILE A 176 -14.61 -10.43 -15.15
C ILE A 176 -15.82 -10.37 -16.06
N ASN A 177 -16.68 -11.39 -16.02
CA ASN A 177 -17.89 -11.46 -16.85
C ASN A 177 -19.18 -11.17 -16.07
N ASP A 178 -19.08 -10.80 -14.80
CA ASP A 178 -20.22 -10.45 -13.95
C ASP A 178 -19.86 -9.26 -13.06
N ALA A 179 -20.20 -8.06 -13.54
CA ALA A 179 -19.95 -6.81 -12.81
C ALA A 179 -20.73 -6.72 -11.49
N GLN A 180 -21.80 -7.50 -11.31
CA GLN A 180 -22.66 -7.50 -10.14
C GLN A 180 -22.36 -8.66 -9.18
N ALA A 181 -21.37 -9.50 -9.50
CA ALA A 181 -20.97 -10.58 -8.61
C ALA A 181 -20.56 -10.02 -7.24
N PRO A 182 -20.94 -10.68 -6.13
CA PRO A 182 -20.51 -10.25 -4.80
C PRO A 182 -19.00 -10.41 -4.64
N SER A 183 -18.38 -9.54 -3.85
CA SER A 183 -16.97 -9.66 -3.47
C SER A 183 -16.69 -11.04 -2.87
N ARG A 184 -15.66 -11.73 -3.37
CA ARG A 184 -15.17 -12.98 -2.78
C ARG A 184 -13.98 -12.78 -1.85
N HIS A 185 -13.22 -11.70 -2.03
CA HIS A 185 -12.21 -11.28 -1.07
C HIS A 185 -12.93 -10.55 0.06
N THR A 186 -13.08 -11.21 1.21
CA THR A 186 -13.92 -10.73 2.31
C THR A 186 -13.13 -10.22 3.50
N LEU A 187 -11.83 -10.50 3.61
CA LEU A 187 -11.00 -10.17 4.76
C LEU A 187 -9.59 -9.75 4.31
N GLN A 188 -9.13 -8.60 4.76
CA GLN A 188 -7.75 -8.15 4.54
C GLN A 188 -7.26 -7.32 5.72
N TYR A 189 -6.11 -7.69 6.28
CA TYR A 189 -5.40 -6.84 7.24
C TYR A 189 -4.34 -5.99 6.53
N TYR A 190 -4.00 -4.87 7.14
CA TYR A 190 -2.98 -3.95 6.67
C TYR A 190 -2.12 -3.52 7.85
N TYR A 191 -0.81 -3.52 7.65
CA TYR A 191 0.13 -3.10 8.67
C TYR A 191 1.38 -2.50 8.04
N ILE A 192 1.75 -1.30 8.47
CA ILE A 192 3.07 -0.72 8.20
C ILE A 192 3.43 0.26 9.32
N TYR A 193 4.62 0.12 9.90
CA TYR A 193 5.17 1.06 10.88
C TYR A 193 4.22 1.55 11.99
N GLY A 194 3.40 0.63 12.53
CA GLY A 194 2.44 0.91 13.59
C GLY A 194 1.05 1.29 13.11
N SER A 195 0.92 1.74 11.86
CA SER A 195 -0.35 1.96 11.20
C SER A 195 -1.03 0.62 10.94
N ARG A 196 -2.32 0.52 11.25
CA ARG A 196 -3.08 -0.74 11.18
C ARG A 196 -4.43 -0.53 10.55
N SER A 197 -4.91 -1.54 9.85
CA SER A 197 -6.29 -1.60 9.39
C SER A 197 -6.72 -3.05 9.20
N ILE A 198 -8.02 -3.28 9.33
CA ILE A 198 -8.67 -4.54 8.98
C ILE A 198 -9.95 -4.23 8.23
N TYR A 199 -10.12 -4.88 7.09
CA TYR A 199 -11.35 -4.91 6.33
C TYR A 199 -12.03 -6.26 6.52
N GLN A 200 -13.35 -6.24 6.76
CA GLN A 200 -14.20 -7.42 6.69
C GLN A 200 -15.58 -7.07 6.11
N ASP A 201 -15.95 -7.69 4.98
CA ASP A 201 -17.30 -7.63 4.39
C ASP A 201 -17.90 -6.22 4.27
N GLY A 202 -17.09 -5.25 3.85
CA GLY A 202 -17.48 -3.84 3.68
C GLY A 202 -17.13 -2.97 4.88
N TRP A 203 -16.93 -3.54 6.07
CA TRP A 203 -16.52 -2.78 7.25
C TRP A 203 -15.02 -2.66 7.32
N LYS A 204 -14.52 -1.50 7.72
CA LYS A 204 -13.09 -1.25 7.92
C LYS A 204 -12.87 -0.58 9.26
N ALA A 205 -12.01 -1.17 10.09
CA ALA A 205 -11.50 -0.52 11.29
C ALA A 205 -10.04 -0.13 11.04
N GLU A 206 -9.67 1.06 11.46
CA GLU A 206 -8.35 1.60 11.17
C GLU A 206 -7.74 2.31 12.38
N LEU A 207 -6.42 2.27 12.46
CA LEU A 207 -5.62 2.95 13.47
C LEU A 207 -4.45 3.64 12.77
N ALA A 208 -4.59 4.94 12.52
CA ALA A 208 -3.49 5.75 12.05
C ALA A 208 -2.38 5.76 13.10
N TYR A 209 -1.14 5.59 12.66
CA TYR A 209 0.03 5.80 13.50
C TYR A 209 0.79 7.04 13.02
N PRO A 210 0.96 8.05 13.89
CA PRO A 210 1.59 9.30 13.50
C PRO A 210 3.03 9.10 13.04
N ASN A 211 3.26 9.26 11.74
CA ASN A 211 4.59 9.35 11.18
C ASN A 211 5.11 10.79 11.31
N SER A 212 5.78 11.05 12.44
CA SER A 212 6.40 12.34 12.77
C SER A 212 7.50 12.76 11.79
N PHE A 213 8.03 11.80 11.03
CA PHE A 213 9.08 12.03 10.07
C PHE A 213 8.56 12.80 8.86
N VAL A 214 7.47 12.32 8.25
CA VAL A 214 6.97 12.80 6.96
C VAL A 214 6.10 14.05 7.08
N THR A 215 5.34 14.19 8.17
CA THR A 215 4.43 15.34 8.36
C THR A 215 5.07 16.49 9.15
N GLY A 216 6.32 16.35 9.60
CA GLY A 216 6.96 17.33 10.49
C GLY A 216 6.37 17.38 11.90
N ASN A 217 5.28 16.65 12.18
CA ASN A 217 4.57 16.69 13.45
C ASN A 217 5.27 15.80 14.49
N ALA A 218 6.30 16.37 15.12
CA ALA A 218 7.21 15.69 16.05
C ALA A 218 6.59 15.20 17.38
N GLN A 219 5.26 15.14 17.53
CA GLN A 219 4.63 15.07 18.84
C GLN A 219 3.41 14.15 18.94
N SER A 220 3.54 12.90 18.49
CA SER A 220 2.78 11.88 19.19
C SER A 220 3.46 11.59 20.52
N LYS A 221 3.08 12.34 21.57
CA LYS A 221 3.40 11.97 22.96
C LYS A 221 2.56 10.78 23.45
N LYS A 222 1.61 10.32 22.63
CA LYS A 222 0.76 9.17 22.93
C LYS A 222 1.56 7.89 22.85
N ALA A 223 1.33 7.00 23.81
CA ALA A 223 1.87 5.65 23.74
C ALA A 223 1.37 4.94 22.47
N PHE A 224 2.09 3.90 22.06
CA PHE A 224 1.88 3.23 20.78
C PHE A 224 0.42 2.82 20.52
N ASP A 225 -0.29 2.36 21.56
CA ASP A 225 -1.68 1.92 21.51
C ASP A 225 -2.72 2.94 22.03
N GLU A 226 -2.30 4.18 22.32
CA GLU A 226 -3.19 5.27 22.76
C GLU A 226 -3.82 6.03 21.57
N ASN A 227 -3.50 5.63 20.35
CA ASN A 227 -4.16 6.13 19.15
C ASN A 227 -5.62 5.65 19.11
N THR A 228 -6.48 6.47 18.51
CA THR A 228 -7.92 6.19 18.46
C THR A 228 -8.22 5.38 17.21
N TRP A 229 -8.88 4.24 17.41
CA TRP A 229 -9.42 3.48 16.29
C TRP A 229 -10.67 4.17 15.73
N GLU A 230 -10.76 4.23 14.41
CA GLU A 230 -11.92 4.72 13.66
C GLU A 230 -12.61 3.53 12.97
N LEU A 231 -13.89 3.68 12.62
CA LEU A 231 -14.68 2.65 11.96
C LEU A 231 -15.44 3.21 10.75
N TYR A 232 -15.41 2.51 9.62
CA TYR A 232 -16.06 2.89 8.37
C TYR A 232 -16.83 1.72 7.74
N ASN A 233 -17.83 2.05 6.93
CA ASN A 233 -18.49 1.12 6.02
C ASN A 233 -18.19 1.55 4.58
N LEU A 234 -17.28 0.85 3.91
CA LEU A 234 -16.80 1.18 2.57
C LEU A 234 -17.84 0.95 1.47
N ASN A 235 -18.89 0.17 1.74
CA ASN A 235 -20.01 0.02 0.79
C ASN A 235 -20.84 1.31 0.69
N GLU A 236 -20.82 2.15 1.73
CA GLU A 236 -21.57 3.42 1.80
C GLU A 236 -20.63 4.63 1.67
N ASP A 237 -19.43 4.55 2.23
CA ASP A 237 -18.42 5.60 2.25
C ASP A 237 -17.04 5.02 1.99
N TYR A 238 -16.75 4.79 0.71
CA TYR A 238 -15.43 4.34 0.27
C TYR A 238 -14.32 5.39 0.41
N THR A 239 -14.64 6.58 0.95
CA THR A 239 -13.71 7.70 1.15
C THR A 239 -13.35 7.93 2.62
N GLU A 240 -13.90 7.12 3.53
CA GLU A 240 -13.58 7.12 4.96
C GLU A 240 -13.78 8.48 5.65
N ARG A 241 -14.87 9.16 5.29
CA ARG A 241 -15.22 10.49 5.80
C ARG A 241 -16.01 10.45 7.10
N ILE A 242 -16.89 9.47 7.27
CA ILE A 242 -17.80 9.39 8.41
C ILE A 242 -17.33 8.30 9.37
N ASP A 243 -16.67 8.69 10.46
CA ASP A 243 -16.32 7.76 11.54
C ASP A 243 -17.59 7.28 12.27
N LEU A 244 -17.79 5.97 12.26
CA LEU A 244 -18.91 5.27 12.85
C LEU A 244 -18.59 4.60 14.18
N ALA A 245 -17.37 4.75 14.72
CA ALA A 245 -16.91 4.07 15.93
C ALA A 245 -17.84 4.27 17.12
N LYS A 246 -18.33 5.51 17.32
CA LYS A 246 -19.28 5.84 18.40
C LYS A 246 -20.68 5.27 18.16
N LYS A 247 -21.07 5.09 16.89
CA LYS A 247 -22.38 4.58 16.51
C LYS A 247 -22.45 3.05 16.59
N TYR A 248 -21.36 2.37 16.26
CA TYR A 248 -21.26 0.90 16.27
C TYR A 248 -20.03 0.42 17.07
N PRO A 249 -19.98 0.67 18.40
CA PRO A 249 -18.82 0.33 19.22
C PRO A 249 -18.56 -1.18 19.29
N GLU A 250 -19.61 -2.00 19.24
CA GLU A 250 -19.50 -3.46 19.20
C GLU A 250 -18.85 -3.94 17.90
N LYS A 251 -19.21 -3.34 16.76
CA LYS A 251 -18.61 -3.66 15.45
C LYS A 251 -17.14 -3.29 15.41
N LEU A 252 -16.77 -2.16 16.02
CA LEU A 252 -15.37 -1.79 16.16
C LEU A 252 -14.60 -2.79 17.04
N ALA A 253 -15.18 -3.22 18.16
CA ALA A 253 -14.54 -4.21 19.04
C ALA A 253 -14.35 -5.58 18.35
N GLU A 254 -15.33 -6.00 17.55
CA GLU A 254 -15.26 -7.20 16.70
C GLU A 254 -14.06 -7.12 15.75
N LEU A 255 -13.97 -6.04 14.96
CA LEU A 255 -12.88 -5.87 14.00
C LEU A 255 -11.50 -5.73 14.66
N LYS A 256 -11.40 -5.02 15.79
CA LYS A 256 -10.14 -4.96 16.56
C LYS A 256 -9.67 -6.35 17.00
N THR A 257 -10.60 -7.19 17.48
CA THR A 257 -10.28 -8.58 17.85
C THR A 257 -9.81 -9.36 16.63
N LEU A 258 -10.53 -9.24 15.51
CA LEU A 258 -10.15 -9.89 14.25
C LEU A 258 -8.76 -9.47 13.76
N PHE A 259 -8.42 -8.17 13.85
CA PHE A 259 -7.08 -7.69 13.50
C PHE A 259 -6.00 -8.37 14.34
N GLU A 260 -6.19 -8.47 15.66
CA GLU A 260 -5.20 -9.12 16.55
C GLU A 260 -5.07 -10.63 16.27
N ASP A 261 -6.15 -11.29 15.85
CA ASP A 261 -6.09 -12.69 15.43
C ASP A 261 -5.31 -12.86 14.12
N GLN A 262 -5.54 -11.98 13.13
CA GLN A 262 -4.74 -11.94 11.91
C GLN A 262 -3.27 -11.61 12.19
N ALA A 263 -3.00 -10.66 13.08
CA ALA A 263 -1.64 -10.28 13.45
C ALA A 263 -0.85 -11.45 14.05
N LYS A 264 -1.49 -12.31 14.85
CA LYS A 264 -0.87 -13.53 15.38
C LYS A 264 -0.68 -14.58 14.29
N ALA A 265 -1.71 -14.82 13.48
CA ALA A 265 -1.71 -15.85 12.44
C ALA A 265 -0.64 -15.58 11.36
N HIS A 266 -0.40 -14.31 11.03
CA HIS A 266 0.55 -13.90 10.00
C HIS A 266 1.84 -13.28 10.55
N HIS A 267 2.13 -13.48 11.84
CA HIS A 267 3.41 -13.11 12.46
C HIS A 267 3.78 -11.63 12.35
N LEU A 268 2.82 -10.72 12.56
CA LEU A 268 3.06 -9.27 12.53
C LEU A 268 3.81 -8.74 13.77
N TYR A 269 3.88 -9.54 14.84
CA TYR A 269 4.56 -9.13 16.08
C TYR A 269 6.08 -9.41 16.03
N PRO A 270 6.88 -8.59 16.75
CA PRO A 270 6.48 -7.36 17.42
C PRO A 270 6.17 -6.28 16.39
N TYR A 271 5.17 -5.44 16.66
CA TYR A 271 4.95 -4.26 15.85
C TYR A 271 6.20 -3.35 15.93
N ILE A 272 6.63 -2.84 14.78
CA ILE A 272 7.70 -1.85 14.60
C ILE A 272 7.13 -0.50 14.16
N THR A 273 7.85 0.58 14.43
CA THR A 273 7.55 1.93 13.95
C THR A 273 8.71 2.51 13.15
N TRP A 274 8.52 3.65 12.50
CA TRP A 274 9.63 4.40 11.90
C TRP A 274 10.68 4.83 12.94
N ASP A 275 10.25 5.14 14.16
CA ASP A 275 11.15 5.47 15.27
C ASP A 275 12.07 4.29 15.60
N ASP A 276 11.53 3.07 15.53
CA ASP A 276 12.29 1.84 15.72
C ASP A 276 13.33 1.62 14.62
N VAL A 277 12.93 1.81 13.36
CA VAL A 277 13.85 1.72 12.21
C VAL A 277 14.96 2.76 12.27
N ILE A 278 14.61 4.03 12.45
CA ILE A 278 15.56 5.17 12.41
C ILE A 278 16.59 5.05 13.53
N ASN A 279 16.13 4.77 14.75
CA ASN A 279 17.02 4.65 15.89
C ASN A 279 17.66 3.27 15.98
N ARG A 280 17.42 2.39 14.99
CA ARG A 280 17.87 0.99 14.99
C ARG A 280 17.47 0.30 16.30
N ARG A 281 16.33 0.69 16.87
CA ARG A 281 15.71 0.07 18.03
C ARG A 281 14.94 -1.13 17.49
N ILE A 282 15.54 -2.31 17.58
CA ILE A 282 14.70 -3.50 17.74
C ILE A 282 14.11 -3.34 19.14
N HIS A 283 12.79 -3.44 19.32
CA HIS A 283 12.19 -3.53 20.65
C HIS A 283 12.86 -4.69 21.40
N ARG A 284 13.84 -4.36 22.22
CA ARG A 284 14.16 -5.17 23.38
C ARG A 284 13.14 -4.76 24.41
N THR A 285 12.13 -5.59 24.66
CA THR A 285 11.33 -5.40 25.87
C THR A 285 12.29 -5.43 27.06
N LYS A 286 11.92 -4.79 28.17
CA LYS A 286 12.75 -4.79 29.40
C LYS A 286 13.15 -6.21 29.86
N ASP A 287 12.45 -7.23 29.34
CA ASP A 287 12.63 -8.66 29.58
C ASP A 287 12.94 -9.50 28.31
N SER A 288 13.24 -8.88 27.16
CA SER A 288 13.56 -9.64 25.94
C SER A 288 14.95 -10.27 26.05
N LYS A 289 15.04 -11.56 25.71
CA LYS A 289 16.32 -12.27 25.58
C LYS A 289 17.11 -11.75 24.38
N PRO A 290 18.45 -11.84 24.39
CA PRO A 290 19.28 -11.48 23.23
C PRO A 290 18.87 -12.27 21.97
N PHE A 291 18.92 -11.64 20.79
CA PHE A 291 18.66 -12.27 19.47
C PHE A 291 19.39 -13.62 19.28
N CYS A 292 20.59 -13.76 19.83
CA CYS A 292 21.37 -15.00 19.82
C CYS A 292 20.83 -16.14 20.70
N GLU A 293 19.85 -15.89 21.58
CA GLU A 293 19.09 -16.91 22.31
C GLU A 293 17.82 -17.33 21.54
N GLU A 294 17.11 -16.42 20.87
CA GLU A 294 15.93 -16.76 20.04
C GLU A 294 16.31 -17.53 18.77
N VAL A 295 17.44 -17.20 18.14
CA VAL A 295 17.95 -17.97 17.00
C VAL A 295 18.28 -19.41 17.39
N LYS A 296 18.65 -19.68 18.65
CA LYS A 296 18.87 -21.06 19.14
C LYS A 296 17.57 -21.86 19.28
N ASP A 297 16.45 -21.20 19.53
CA ASP A 297 15.14 -21.85 19.63
C ASP A 297 14.55 -22.14 18.23
N ILE A 298 14.87 -21.30 17.25
CA ILE A 298 14.54 -21.54 15.82
C ILE A 298 15.42 -22.67 15.23
N THR A 299 16.69 -22.79 15.62
CA THR A 299 17.56 -23.88 15.14
C THR A 299 17.34 -25.21 15.87
N LYS A 300 16.75 -25.21 17.07
CA LYS A 300 16.40 -26.45 17.79
C LYS A 300 15.17 -27.16 17.23
N SER A 301 14.26 -26.47 16.54
CA SER A 301 13.15 -27.14 15.83
C SER A 301 13.58 -27.83 14.53
N THR A 302 14.82 -27.61 14.08
CA THR A 302 15.41 -28.26 12.90
C THR A 302 16.43 -29.36 13.22
N GLU A 303 16.73 -29.64 14.49
CA GLU A 303 17.52 -30.82 14.90
C GLU A 303 16.63 -32.00 15.34
N GLY A 304 15.34 -31.92 15.04
CA GLY A 304 14.33 -32.93 15.38
C GLY A 304 13.39 -33.28 14.23
N GLN A 305 13.87 -33.34 12.99
CA GLN A 305 13.30 -34.12 11.88
C GLN A 305 14.42 -34.61 10.97
#